data_AF-A0AAD8G8D1-F1
#
_entry.id   AF-A0AAD8G8D1-F1
#
_cell.length_a   1.000
_cell.length_b   1.000
_cell.length_c   1.000
_cell.angle_alpha   90.00
_cell.angle_beta   90.00
_cell.angle_gamma   90.00
#
_symmetry.space_group_name_H-M   'P 1'
#
loop_
_entity.id
_entity.type
_entity.pdbx_description
1 polymer ?
#
loop_
_entity_poly.entity_id
_entity_poly.type
_entity_poly.pdbx_seq_one_letter_code
_entity_poly.pdbx_strand_id
1 'polypeptide(L)'
;MFKLVLIWTCLVIGEAGEVNGCREQEFRDRNGNCIACRQCGPGQELSKECGFGYGEDARCAPCRPNRFKEDSGLQKCKPCLDCALVNRFQKANCTATSNAMCGDCLPGFYRKTKLSGFQDMECIPCGDPPPPYELLCK
;
A
#
# COMPACT_ATOMS: atom_id res chain seq x y z
N MET A 1 57.46 31.04 34.47
CA MET A 1 56.86 31.02 35.82
C MET A 1 55.40 31.43 35.71
N PHE A 2 54.55 30.63 36.32
CA PHE A 2 53.08 30.60 36.32
C PHE A 2 52.37 31.97 36.27
N LYS A 3 51.33 32.04 35.44
CA LYS A 3 49.96 32.38 35.88
C LYS A 3 48.97 31.90 34.82
N LEU A 4 48.35 30.74 35.08
CA LEU A 4 47.22 30.22 34.32
C LEU A 4 46.10 31.26 34.37
N VAL A 5 45.76 31.80 33.21
CA VAL A 5 44.62 32.70 33.02
C VAL A 5 43.37 31.81 32.99
N LEU A 6 42.59 31.87 34.06
CA LEU A 6 41.22 31.38 34.13
C LEU A 6 40.35 32.26 33.23
N ILE A 7 40.10 31.82 31.99
CA ILE A 7 39.01 32.34 31.18
C ILE A 7 38.03 31.20 30.93
N TRP A 8 36.98 31.26 31.71
CA TRP A 8 35.70 30.61 31.51
C TRP A 8 35.10 31.14 30.21
N THR A 9 35.09 30.34 29.15
CA THR A 9 34.15 30.55 28.04
C THR A 9 33.52 29.23 27.68
N CYS A 10 32.23 29.21 27.99
CA CYS A 10 31.20 28.22 27.75
C CYS A 10 31.49 27.25 26.61
N LEU A 11 31.30 25.96 26.91
CA LEU A 11 30.73 25.02 25.96
C LEU A 11 29.49 25.70 25.36
N VAL A 12 29.64 26.29 24.17
CA VAL A 12 28.51 26.43 23.27
C VAL A 12 28.39 25.05 22.65
N ILE A 13 27.70 24.16 23.38
CA ILE A 13 26.94 23.11 22.71
C ILE A 13 25.89 23.90 21.94
N GLY A 14 26.26 24.31 20.73
CA GLY A 14 25.27 24.62 19.73
C GLY A 14 24.56 23.29 19.52
N GLU A 15 23.47 23.09 20.26
CA GLU A 15 22.37 22.27 19.80
C GLU A 15 21.96 22.96 18.49
N ALA A 16 22.65 22.62 17.40
CA ALA A 16 22.07 22.71 16.09
C ALA A 16 20.86 21.79 16.21
N GLY A 17 19.73 22.38 16.60
CA GLY A 17 18.47 21.67 16.68
C GLY A 17 18.40 20.86 15.41
N GLU A 18 18.40 19.54 15.59
CA GLU A 18 18.05 18.60 14.56
C GLU A 18 16.92 19.25 13.77
N VAL A 19 17.10 19.47 12.47
CA VAL A 19 16.08 20.14 11.65
C VAL A 19 14.80 19.37 11.93
N ASN A 20 13.91 19.92 12.76
CA ASN A 20 12.75 19.24 13.29
C ASN A 20 11.86 18.94 12.09
N GLY A 21 12.08 17.77 11.49
CA GLY A 21 11.39 17.31 10.32
C GLY A 21 9.93 17.10 10.67
N CYS A 22 9.05 17.37 9.72
CA CYS A 22 7.65 16.99 9.90
C CYS A 22 7.54 15.46 9.99
N ARG A 23 6.52 14.98 10.70
CA ARG A 23 6.30 13.55 10.90
C ARG A 23 5.97 12.84 9.58
N GLU A 24 5.95 11.51 9.62
CA GLU A 24 5.65 10.66 8.45
C GLU A 24 4.32 11.00 7.75
N GLN A 25 3.34 11.54 8.47
CA GLN A 25 2.02 11.88 7.96
C GLN A 25 1.78 13.40 7.99
N GLU A 26 2.85 14.19 7.91
CA GLU A 26 2.80 15.65 7.88
C GLU A 26 3.63 16.20 6.71
N PHE A 27 3.13 17.26 6.08
CA PHE A 27 3.88 18.06 5.11
C PHE A 27 4.26 19.40 5.71
N ARG A 28 5.27 20.07 5.16
CA ARG A 28 5.65 21.42 5.55
C ARG A 28 4.94 22.42 4.66
N ASP A 29 4.16 23.33 5.26
CA ASP A 29 3.53 24.42 4.53
C ASP A 29 4.53 25.56 4.21
N ARG A 30 4.10 26.54 3.41
CA ARG A 30 4.86 27.75 3.08
C ARG A 30 5.34 28.56 4.29
N ASN A 31 4.65 28.42 5.43
CA ASN A 31 4.98 29.14 6.66
C ASN A 31 5.97 28.33 7.53
N GLY A 32 6.36 27.13 7.09
CA GLY A 32 7.27 26.24 7.79
C GLY A 32 6.60 25.32 8.82
N ASN A 33 5.28 25.35 8.95
CA ASN A 33 4.51 24.52 9.88
C ASN A 33 4.33 23.11 9.34
N CYS A 34 4.30 22.14 10.24
CA CYS A 34 3.97 20.76 9.92
C CYS A 34 2.46 20.56 9.98
N ILE A 35 1.86 20.23 8.83
CA ILE A 35 0.42 20.09 8.65
C ILE A 35 0.09 18.64 8.31
N ALA A 36 -0.94 18.10 8.94
CA ALA A 36 -1.38 16.73 8.70
C ALA A 36 -1.76 16.48 7.23
N CYS A 37 -1.33 15.34 6.71
CA CYS A 37 -1.69 14.90 5.37
C CYS A 37 -3.20 14.70 5.24
N ARG A 38 -3.73 15.13 4.09
CA ARG A 38 -5.14 14.93 3.75
C ARG A 38 -5.45 13.44 3.56
N GLN A 39 -6.53 12.97 4.17
CA GLN A 39 -7.07 11.65 3.91
C GLN A 39 -8.08 11.71 2.76
N CYS A 40 -8.01 10.75 1.84
CA CYS A 40 -8.95 10.66 0.72
C CYS A 40 -9.98 9.57 0.95
N GLY A 41 -11.16 9.72 0.37
CA GLY A 41 -12.26 8.78 0.49
C GLY A 41 -12.10 7.51 -0.37
N PRO A 42 -13.13 6.64 -0.39
CA PRO A 42 -13.19 5.51 -1.29
C PRO A 42 -13.07 5.96 -2.75
N GLY A 43 -12.38 5.18 -3.58
CA GLY A 43 -12.15 5.51 -4.98
C GLY A 43 -11.25 6.70 -5.24
N GLN A 44 -10.57 7.22 -4.22
CA GLN A 44 -9.67 8.36 -4.34
C GLN A 44 -8.34 8.15 -3.61
N GLU A 45 -7.27 8.69 -4.19
CA GLU A 45 -5.92 8.74 -3.61
C GLU A 45 -5.33 10.15 -3.70
N LEU A 46 -4.27 10.42 -2.94
CA LEU A 46 -3.55 11.68 -3.06
C LEU A 46 -2.84 11.77 -4.41
N SER A 47 -2.95 12.93 -5.07
CA SER A 47 -2.33 13.22 -6.36
C SER A 47 -0.80 13.18 -6.33
N LYS A 48 -0.21 13.34 -5.14
CA LYS A 48 1.22 13.21 -4.84
C LYS A 48 1.38 12.65 -3.44
N GLU A 49 2.53 12.04 -3.17
CA GLU A 49 2.84 11.56 -1.83
C GLU A 49 2.87 12.71 -0.82
N CYS A 50 2.44 12.42 0.41
CA CYS A 50 2.44 13.34 1.52
C CYS A 50 3.08 12.68 2.73
N GLY A 51 3.98 13.40 3.38
CA GLY A 51 4.74 12.91 4.52
C GLY A 51 6.14 13.48 4.59
N PHE A 52 6.75 13.44 5.77
CA PHE A 52 8.13 13.86 6.01
C PHE A 52 8.45 15.27 5.49
N GLY A 53 7.46 16.18 5.54
CA GLY A 53 7.60 17.56 5.08
C GLY A 53 7.20 17.81 3.62
N TYR A 54 6.85 16.76 2.86
CA TYR A 54 6.41 16.88 1.46
C TYR A 54 4.90 16.71 1.33
N GLY A 55 4.28 17.39 0.36
CA GLY A 55 2.87 17.15 0.00
C GLY A 55 1.89 18.33 0.13
N GLU A 56 2.36 19.57 0.27
CA GLU A 56 1.53 20.76 0.52
C GLU A 56 0.28 20.91 -0.38
N ASP A 57 0.39 20.69 -1.68
CA ASP A 57 -0.75 20.78 -2.61
C ASP A 57 -1.36 19.41 -2.99
N ALA A 58 -1.18 18.39 -2.15
CA ALA A 58 -1.74 17.08 -2.43
C ALA A 58 -3.29 17.15 -2.38
N ARG A 59 -3.93 16.77 -3.48
CA ARG A 59 -5.39 16.74 -3.61
C ARG A 59 -5.88 15.32 -3.81
N CYS A 60 -7.11 15.04 -3.38
CA CYS A 60 -7.74 13.77 -3.68
C CYS A 60 -8.10 13.74 -5.17
N ALA A 61 -7.63 12.71 -5.85
CA ALA A 61 -7.90 12.42 -7.24
C ALA A 61 -8.53 11.02 -7.35
N PRO A 62 -9.37 10.76 -8.35
CA PRO A 62 -9.93 9.43 -8.55
C PRO A 62 -8.82 8.41 -8.79
N CYS A 63 -9.05 7.16 -8.36
CA CYS A 63 -8.17 6.05 -8.68
C CYS A 63 -7.97 5.96 -10.20
N ARG A 64 -6.73 5.67 -10.62
CA ARG A 64 -6.44 5.35 -12.01
C ARG A 64 -7.20 4.08 -12.45
N PRO A 65 -7.42 3.87 -13.76
CA PRO A 65 -7.99 2.63 -14.27
C PRO A 65 -7.28 1.39 -13.72
N ASN A 66 -8.04 0.33 -13.46
CA ASN A 66 -7.56 -0.93 -12.86
C ASN A 66 -6.99 -0.78 -11.43
N ARG A 67 -7.46 0.22 -10.68
CA ARG A 67 -7.17 0.37 -9.25
C ARG A 67 -8.41 0.69 -8.44
N PHE A 68 -8.39 0.31 -7.16
CA PHE A 68 -9.51 0.52 -6.24
C PHE A 68 -9.04 0.96 -4.85
N LYS A 69 -9.95 1.56 -4.08
CA LYS A 69 -9.78 1.84 -2.66
C LYS A 69 -11.14 1.83 -1.95
N GLU A 70 -11.31 0.94 -0.99
CA GLU A 70 -12.57 0.72 -0.26
C GLU A 70 -12.75 1.71 0.88
N ASP A 71 -11.68 1.95 1.65
CA ASP A 71 -11.75 2.77 2.86
C ASP A 71 -11.23 4.18 2.66
N SER A 72 -11.59 5.08 3.58
CA SER A 72 -10.96 6.40 3.67
C SER A 72 -9.57 6.30 4.32
N GLY A 73 -8.64 7.15 3.93
CA GLY A 73 -7.30 7.19 4.54
C GLY A 73 -6.20 7.72 3.62
N LEU A 74 -4.96 7.57 4.08
CA LEU A 74 -3.73 7.96 3.36
C LEU A 74 -3.22 6.92 2.37
N GLN A 75 -3.77 5.71 2.43
CA GLN A 75 -3.36 4.61 1.56
C GLN A 75 -3.68 4.95 0.10
N LYS A 76 -2.79 4.54 -0.81
CA LYS A 76 -3.01 4.67 -2.25
C LYS A 76 -4.03 3.65 -2.75
N CYS A 77 -4.57 3.88 -3.94
CA CYS A 77 -5.40 2.90 -4.61
C CYS A 77 -4.58 1.66 -4.94
N LYS A 78 -5.10 0.48 -4.58
CA LYS A 78 -4.47 -0.82 -4.81
C LYS A 78 -4.78 -1.30 -6.22
N PRO A 79 -3.88 -2.07 -6.86
CA PRO A 79 -4.20 -2.72 -8.13
C PRO A 79 -5.39 -3.67 -7.97
N CYS A 80 -6.27 -3.68 -8.96
CA CYS A 80 -7.34 -4.67 -9.03
C CYS A 80 -6.76 -6.08 -9.19
N LEU A 81 -7.43 -7.06 -8.60
CA LEU A 81 -7.19 -8.47 -8.87
C LEU A 81 -7.59 -8.81 -10.31
N ASP A 82 -6.73 -9.55 -11.00
CA ASP A 82 -7.05 -10.15 -12.29
C ASP A 82 -7.30 -11.65 -12.10
N CYS A 83 -8.54 -12.07 -12.30
CA CYS A 83 -8.95 -13.46 -12.10
C CYS A 83 -8.35 -14.41 -13.13
N ALA A 84 -8.01 -13.92 -14.33
CA ALA A 84 -7.38 -14.73 -15.35
C ALA A 84 -5.96 -15.15 -14.95
N LEU A 85 -5.22 -14.26 -14.26
CA LEU A 85 -3.87 -14.56 -13.77
C LEU A 85 -3.82 -15.69 -12.74
N VAL A 86 -4.94 -15.97 -12.07
CA VAL A 86 -5.07 -17.08 -11.10
C VAL A 86 -5.94 -18.21 -11.63
N ASN A 87 -6.19 -18.26 -12.94
CA ASN A 87 -7.00 -19.26 -13.64
C ASN A 87 -8.42 -19.40 -13.08
N ARG A 88 -9.13 -18.28 -12.90
CA ARG A 88 -10.49 -18.26 -12.34
C ARG A 88 -11.46 -17.41 -13.15
N PHE A 89 -12.74 -17.73 -13.06
CA PHE A 89 -13.81 -16.90 -13.60
C PHE A 89 -13.95 -15.60 -12.81
N GLN A 90 -14.13 -14.49 -13.51
CA GLN A 90 -14.47 -13.22 -12.88
C GLN A 90 -15.97 -13.19 -12.52
N LYS A 91 -16.29 -13.10 -11.23
CA LYS A 91 -17.66 -12.99 -10.72
C LYS A 91 -18.13 -11.53 -10.60
N ALA A 92 -17.20 -10.61 -10.32
CA ALA A 92 -17.49 -9.18 -10.27
C ALA A 92 -16.34 -8.37 -10.86
N ASN A 93 -16.72 -7.28 -11.55
CA ASN A 93 -15.77 -6.32 -12.09
C ASN A 93 -15.16 -5.47 -10.97
N CYS A 94 -13.88 -5.13 -11.14
CA CYS A 94 -13.26 -4.13 -10.29
C CYS A 94 -13.90 -2.75 -10.55
N THR A 95 -14.06 -1.97 -9.50
CA THR A 95 -14.51 -0.57 -9.57
C THR A 95 -13.50 0.32 -8.87
N ALA A 96 -13.66 1.65 -8.94
CA ALA A 96 -12.80 2.54 -8.16
C ALA A 96 -12.91 2.27 -6.64
N THR A 97 -14.03 1.74 -6.16
CA THR A 97 -14.31 1.56 -4.73
C THR A 97 -14.25 0.12 -4.25
N SER A 98 -14.10 -0.86 -5.14
CA SER A 98 -14.12 -2.29 -4.76
C SER A 98 -13.22 -3.12 -5.66
N ASN A 99 -12.56 -4.12 -5.09
CA ASN A 99 -11.77 -5.06 -5.89
C ASN A 99 -12.65 -5.92 -6.83
N ALA A 100 -12.01 -6.57 -7.81
CA ALA A 100 -12.65 -7.67 -8.54
C ALA A 100 -12.86 -8.88 -7.61
N MET A 101 -13.91 -9.66 -7.88
CA MET A 101 -14.17 -10.93 -7.19
C MET A 101 -13.97 -12.09 -8.15
N CYS A 102 -13.15 -13.06 -7.73
CA CYS A 102 -12.89 -14.27 -8.50
C CYS A 102 -13.71 -15.45 -7.98
N GLY A 103 -14.20 -16.25 -8.92
CA GLY A 103 -15.07 -17.38 -8.71
C GLY A 103 -14.34 -18.70 -8.71
N ASP A 104 -14.92 -19.66 -9.42
CA ASP A 104 -14.39 -21.03 -9.50
C ASP A 104 -13.21 -21.09 -10.49
N CYS A 105 -12.42 -22.16 -10.40
CA CYS A 105 -11.32 -22.38 -11.33
C CYS A 105 -11.84 -22.50 -12.77
N LEU A 106 -11.06 -22.01 -13.72
CA LEU A 106 -11.32 -22.21 -15.14
C LEU A 106 -11.23 -23.71 -15.48
N PRO A 107 -11.87 -24.16 -16.58
CA PRO A 107 -11.75 -25.54 -17.05
C PRO A 107 -10.28 -25.94 -17.23
N GLY A 108 -9.94 -27.17 -16.81
CA GLY A 108 -8.56 -27.67 -16.82
C GLY A 108 -7.71 -27.23 -15.63
N PHE A 109 -8.31 -26.56 -14.63
CA PHE A 109 -7.66 -26.21 -13.39
C PHE A 109 -8.48 -26.63 -12.17
N TYR A 110 -7.79 -27.01 -11.10
CA TYR A 110 -8.41 -27.41 -9.84
C TYR A 110 -7.80 -26.66 -8.65
N ARG A 111 -8.58 -26.62 -7.56
CA ARG A 111 -8.14 -26.00 -6.31
C ARG A 111 -7.53 -27.06 -5.39
N LYS A 112 -6.31 -26.82 -4.90
CA LYS A 112 -5.74 -27.63 -3.80
C LYS A 112 -6.20 -27.09 -2.45
N THR A 113 -6.67 -27.99 -1.60
CA THR A 113 -6.93 -27.68 -0.19
C THR A 113 -5.59 -27.69 0.55
N LYS A 114 -5.21 -26.60 1.21
CA LYS A 114 -4.05 -26.63 2.10
C LYS A 114 -4.40 -27.40 3.37
N LEU A 115 -3.43 -28.10 3.95
CA LEU A 115 -3.58 -28.81 5.23
C LEU A 115 -4.05 -27.89 6.36
N SER A 116 -3.78 -26.58 6.26
CA SER A 116 -4.24 -25.56 7.22
C SER A 116 -5.75 -25.26 7.14
N GLY A 117 -6.50 -25.90 6.24
CA GLY A 117 -7.90 -25.57 5.97
C GLY A 117 -8.07 -24.22 5.25
N PHE A 118 -6.97 -23.51 4.98
CA PHE A 118 -7.02 -22.28 4.21
C PHE A 118 -7.15 -22.61 2.73
N GLN A 119 -8.05 -21.87 2.11
CA GLN A 119 -8.58 -22.18 0.81
C GLN A 119 -7.77 -21.37 -0.21
N ASP A 120 -6.80 -21.99 -0.88
CA ASP A 120 -5.88 -21.25 -1.75
C ASP A 120 -6.63 -20.52 -2.87
N MET A 121 -6.16 -19.33 -3.24
CA MET A 121 -6.73 -18.59 -4.36
C MET A 121 -6.17 -19.08 -5.70
N GLU A 122 -5.06 -19.81 -5.67
CA GLU A 122 -4.40 -20.38 -6.85
C GLU A 122 -5.11 -21.64 -7.35
N CYS A 123 -5.37 -21.67 -8.66
CA CYS A 123 -5.89 -22.83 -9.38
C CYS A 123 -4.76 -23.47 -10.18
N ILE A 124 -4.57 -24.78 -9.97
CA ILE A 124 -3.45 -25.57 -10.48
C ILE A 124 -3.88 -26.32 -11.72
N PRO A 125 -3.07 -26.32 -12.79
CA PRO A 125 -3.42 -27.04 -14.01
C PRO A 125 -3.53 -28.54 -13.74
N CYS A 126 -4.53 -29.16 -14.35
CA CYS A 126 -4.70 -30.60 -14.39
C CYS A 126 -3.59 -31.25 -15.22
N GLY A 127 -3.27 -32.51 -14.92
CA GLY A 127 -2.44 -33.34 -15.80
C GLY A 127 -3.15 -33.67 -17.12
N ASP A 128 -2.37 -34.01 -18.16
CA ASP A 128 -2.88 -34.51 -19.43
C ASP A 128 -2.19 -35.84 -19.82
N PRO A 129 -2.85 -37.01 -19.64
CA PRO A 129 -4.17 -37.19 -19.05
C PRO A 129 -4.15 -36.95 -17.52
N PRO A 130 -5.27 -36.52 -16.90
CA PRO A 130 -5.32 -36.28 -15.47
C PRO A 130 -5.12 -37.60 -14.72
N PRO A 131 -4.15 -37.70 -13.79
CA PRO A 131 -3.97 -38.91 -13.03
C PRO A 131 -5.20 -39.18 -12.15
N PRO A 132 -5.48 -40.45 -11.81
CA PRO A 132 -6.75 -40.84 -11.17
C PRO A 132 -7.00 -40.22 -9.80
N TYR A 133 -5.98 -39.65 -9.16
CA TYR A 133 -6.12 -38.91 -7.89
C TYR A 133 -6.57 -37.45 -8.07
N GLU A 134 -6.50 -36.88 -9.28
CA GLU A 134 -7.01 -35.55 -9.61
C GLU A 134 -8.52 -35.62 -9.91
N LEU A 135 -9.30 -36.01 -8.89
CA LEU A 135 -10.75 -36.23 -9.01
C LEU A 135 -11.55 -34.97 -9.42
N LEU A 136 -10.95 -33.79 -9.26
CA LEU A 136 -11.49 -32.48 -9.65
C LEU A 136 -11.21 -32.12 -11.12
N CYS A 137 -10.35 -32.90 -11.77
CA CYS A 137 -10.00 -32.78 -13.19
C CYS A 137 -10.73 -33.87 -13.96
N LYS A 138 -11.99 -33.59 -14.32
CA LYS A 138 -12.82 -34.45 -15.17
C LYS A 138 -13.35 -33.68 -16.36
#